data_AF-A0A662I981-F1
#
_entry.id   AF-A0A662I981-F1
#
_cell.length_a   1.000
_cell.length_b   1.000
_cell.length_c   1.000
_cell.angle_alpha   90.00
_cell.angle_beta   90.00
_cell.angle_gamma   90.00
#
_symmetry.space_group_name_H-M   'P 1'
#
loop_
_entity.id
_entity.type
_entity.pdbx_description
1 polymer ?
#
loop_
_entity_poly.entity_id
_entity_poly.type
_entity_poly.pdbx_seq_one_letter_code
_entity_poly.pdbx_strand_id
1 'polypeptide(L)'
;MTQPLDDPEALRQRLNELREKVKILEEEVNEFRQKRDELNAKVKELSARIREIREELLKDVDRLKELREMRNKMLEKIKSLKEVKSTLRAAITQLVEERREKLQRIKELRSLMGNRRVNVERLEEELRRLEWEYQTKTLSPEAERFYVERMNQIESILTRAREYEKLRLEISDLNEKITQLKNEYSRAAEELKAISEEYLKIKEEYMELKKKRDELKSER
;
A
#
# COMPACT_ATOMS: atom_id res chain seq x y z
N MET A 1 -4.21 16.65 106.54
CA MET A 1 -4.01 15.56 105.57
C MET A 1 -2.78 15.91 104.75
N THR A 2 -1.56 15.58 105.19
CA THR A 2 -0.85 14.30 104.92
C THR A 2 -0.82 14.02 103.42
N GLN A 3 0.29 14.22 102.71
CA GLN A 3 1.58 13.53 102.89
C GLN A 3 2.79 14.42 102.49
N PRO A 4 3.99 14.10 103.02
CA PRO A 4 5.06 15.04 103.32
C PRO A 4 5.91 15.43 102.10
N LEU A 5 6.41 16.66 102.11
CA LEU A 5 7.35 17.21 101.13
C LEU A 5 8.83 16.89 101.43
N ASP A 6 9.14 16.10 102.46
CA ASP A 6 10.45 16.15 103.12
C ASP A 6 11.13 14.77 103.24
N ASP A 7 11.51 14.18 102.10
CA ASP A 7 12.62 13.22 102.06
C ASP A 7 13.53 13.57 100.86
N PRO A 8 14.70 14.21 101.08
CA PRO A 8 15.56 14.68 99.99
C PRO A 8 16.06 13.53 99.10
N GLU A 9 16.07 12.29 99.60
CA GLU A 9 16.38 11.09 98.83
C GLU A 9 15.24 10.67 97.89
N ALA A 10 13.97 10.76 98.31
CA ALA A 10 12.82 10.41 97.46
C ALA A 10 12.63 11.39 96.29
N LEU A 11 12.88 12.69 96.52
CA LEU A 11 12.88 13.70 95.45
C LEU A 11 14.05 13.48 94.48
N ARG A 12 15.22 13.07 94.96
CA ARG A 12 16.37 12.70 94.11
C ARG A 12 16.10 11.44 93.29
N GLN A 13 15.45 10.43 93.86
CA GLN A 13 15.02 9.23 93.14
C GLN A 13 14.02 9.59 92.04
N ARG A 14 13.00 10.40 92.34
CA ARG A 14 12.02 10.86 91.35
C ARG A 14 12.65 11.74 90.25
N LEU A 15 13.65 12.55 90.58
CA LEU A 15 14.44 13.32 89.62
C LEU A 15 15.27 12.39 88.71
N ASN A 16 15.88 11.36 89.28
CA ASN A 16 16.64 10.37 88.51
C ASN A 16 15.74 9.54 87.58
N GLU A 17 14.58 9.09 88.06
CA GLU A 17 13.58 8.42 87.22
C GLU A 17 13.08 9.31 86.08
N LEU A 18 12.86 10.60 86.33
CA LEU A 18 12.47 11.55 85.29
C LEU A 18 13.63 11.77 84.30
N ARG A 19 14.88 11.83 84.75
CA ARG A 19 16.06 11.91 83.87
C ARG A 19 16.23 10.66 83.01
N GLU A 20 16.01 9.48 83.56
CA GLU A 20 16.02 8.22 82.82
C GLU A 20 14.89 8.18 81.78
N LYS A 21 13.68 8.60 82.15
CA LYS A 21 12.56 8.73 81.20
C LYS A 21 12.85 9.73 80.09
N VAL A 22 13.44 10.89 80.41
CA VAL A 22 13.87 11.88 79.40
C VAL A 22 14.90 11.28 78.46
N LYS A 23 15.88 10.54 78.97
CA LYS A 23 16.91 9.89 78.15
C LYS A 23 16.32 8.83 77.22
N ILE A 24 15.40 7.99 77.72
CA ILE A 24 14.69 6.99 76.90
C ILE A 24 13.86 7.68 75.81
N LEU A 25 13.14 8.75 76.17
CA LEU A 25 12.36 9.53 75.20
C LEU A 25 13.27 10.22 74.16
N GLU A 26 14.45 10.70 74.53
CA GLU A 26 15.43 11.27 73.60
C GLU A 26 15.98 10.21 72.64
N GLU A 27 16.26 9.00 73.13
CA GLU A 27 16.65 7.84 72.32
C GLU A 27 15.54 7.44 71.35
N GLU A 28 14.29 7.32 71.81
CA GLU A 28 13.11 7.06 70.96
C GLU A 28 12.91 8.15 69.90
N VAL A 29 13.03 9.43 70.27
CA VAL A 29 12.94 10.55 69.32
C VAL A 29 14.05 10.46 68.26
N ASN A 30 15.26 10.05 68.63
CA ASN A 30 16.35 9.87 67.68
C ASN A 30 16.09 8.71 66.72
N GLU A 31 15.58 7.57 67.22
CA GLU A 31 15.15 6.46 66.38
C GLU A 31 14.03 6.85 65.42
N PHE A 32 13.02 7.59 65.89
CA PHE A 32 11.95 8.08 65.02
C PHE A 32 12.46 9.05 63.95
N ARG A 33 13.47 9.88 64.27
CA ARG A 33 14.13 10.75 63.28
C ARG A 33 14.87 9.94 62.22
N GLN A 34 15.63 8.92 62.61
CA GLN A 34 16.32 8.03 61.67
C GLN A 34 15.32 7.30 60.76
N LYS A 35 14.27 6.70 61.32
CA LYS A 35 13.19 6.05 60.56
C LYS A 35 12.51 7.02 59.58
N ARG A 36 12.25 8.25 60.01
CA ARG A 36 11.70 9.31 59.15
C ARG A 36 12.64 9.63 57.99
N ASP A 37 13.93 9.75 58.25
CA ASP A 37 14.91 10.13 57.23
C ASP A 37 15.12 8.99 56.21
N GLU A 38 15.11 7.73 56.66
CA GLU A 38 15.10 6.56 55.78
C GLU A 38 13.84 6.49 54.90
N LEU A 39 12.66 6.74 55.48
CA LEU A 39 11.41 6.79 54.71
C LEU A 39 11.43 7.94 53.70
N ASN A 40 11.94 9.11 54.08
CA ASN A 40 12.09 10.24 53.18
C ASN A 40 13.06 9.94 52.02
N ALA A 41 14.15 9.21 52.27
CA ALA A 41 15.05 8.74 51.23
C ALA A 41 14.32 7.78 50.26
N LYS A 42 13.58 6.79 50.77
CA LYS A 42 12.78 5.88 49.95
C LYS A 42 11.72 6.61 49.12
N VAL A 43 11.04 7.61 49.70
CA VAL A 43 10.04 8.42 48.97
C VAL A 43 10.71 9.21 47.83
N LYS A 44 11.91 9.78 48.05
CA LYS A 44 12.65 10.49 47.00
C LYS A 44 13.06 9.55 45.86
N GLU A 45 13.55 8.36 46.19
CA GLU A 45 13.93 7.34 45.21
C GLU A 45 12.72 6.89 44.38
N LEU A 46 11.61 6.54 45.04
CA LEU A 46 10.36 6.18 44.35
C LEU A 46 9.84 7.32 43.48
N SER A 47 9.95 8.56 43.95
CA SER A 47 9.55 9.75 43.17
C SER A 47 10.44 10.03 41.96
N ALA A 48 11.72 9.66 42.02
CA ALA A 48 12.62 9.69 40.86
C ALA A 48 12.22 8.61 39.85
N ARG A 49 12.04 7.37 40.31
CA ARG A 49 11.63 6.24 39.47
C ARG A 49 10.28 6.47 38.79
N ILE A 50 9.29 7.04 39.49
CA ILE A 50 8.00 7.40 38.91
C ILE A 50 8.15 8.46 37.80
N ARG A 51 9.08 9.41 37.94
CA ARG A 51 9.33 10.42 36.91
C ARG A 51 9.95 9.82 35.66
N GLU A 52 10.93 8.93 35.83
CA GLU A 52 11.57 8.19 34.73
C GLU A 52 10.55 7.36 33.95
N ILE A 53 9.75 6.53 34.63
CA ILE A 53 8.70 5.70 34.01
C ILE A 53 7.68 6.57 33.26
N ARG A 54 7.31 7.74 33.80
CA ARG A 54 6.39 8.66 33.12
C ARG A 54 6.98 9.24 31.84
N GLU A 55 8.27 9.55 31.83
CA GLU A 55 8.96 10.08 30.66
C GLU A 55 9.06 9.02 29.56
N GLU A 56 9.42 7.78 29.92
CA GLU A 56 9.45 6.65 29.00
C GLU A 56 8.06 6.36 28.42
N LEU A 57 7.02 6.35 29.26
CA LEU A 57 5.64 6.16 28.82
C LEU A 57 5.20 7.24 27.82
N LEU A 58 5.62 8.48 28.02
CA LEU A 58 5.28 9.57 27.10
C LEU A 58 5.96 9.37 25.73
N LYS A 59 7.24 9.01 25.72
CA LYS A 59 7.97 8.66 24.49
C LYS A 59 7.32 7.49 23.75
N ASP A 60 6.93 6.44 24.47
CA ASP A 60 6.24 5.29 23.89
C ASP A 60 4.87 5.66 23.32
N VAL A 61 4.10 6.50 24.01
CA VAL A 61 2.79 6.96 23.54
C VAL A 61 2.92 7.76 22.25
N ASP A 62 3.90 8.66 22.16
CA ASP A 62 4.12 9.45 20.95
C ASP A 62 4.62 8.58 19.80
N ARG A 63 5.53 7.63 20.06
CA ARG A 63 5.95 6.67 19.05
C ARG A 63 4.80 5.79 18.54
N LEU A 64 3.87 5.37 19.40
CA LEU A 64 2.66 4.64 18.97
C LEU A 64 1.74 5.48 18.08
N LYS A 65 1.65 6.80 18.30
CA LYS A 65 0.88 7.69 17.43
C LYS A 65 1.52 7.74 16.04
N GLU A 66 2.83 7.96 15.97
CA GLU A 66 3.58 7.97 14.70
C GLU A 66 3.41 6.66 13.93
N LEU A 67 3.63 5.52 14.59
CA LEU A 67 3.48 4.20 13.96
C LEU A 67 2.03 3.96 13.48
N ARG A 68 1.03 4.45 14.23
CA ARG A 68 -0.38 4.36 13.82
C ARG A 68 -0.67 5.19 12.57
N GLU A 69 -0.12 6.39 12.47
CA GLU A 69 -0.25 7.25 11.30
C GLU A 69 0.44 6.65 10.08
N MET A 70 1.68 6.17 10.23
CA MET A 70 2.41 5.49 9.15
C MET A 70 1.64 4.25 8.66
N ARG A 71 1.15 3.43 9.58
CA ARG A 71 0.30 2.27 9.27
C ARG A 71 -0.94 2.67 8.47
N ASN A 72 -1.63 3.74 8.86
CA ASN A 72 -2.83 4.20 8.15
C ASN A 72 -2.50 4.67 6.73
N LYS A 73 -1.43 5.46 6.55
CA LYS A 73 -0.94 5.90 5.23
C LYS A 73 -0.60 4.71 4.33
N MET A 74 0.06 3.69 4.88
CA MET A 74 0.37 2.46 4.14
C MET A 74 -0.90 1.70 3.75
N LEU A 75 -1.89 1.59 4.65
CA LEU A 75 -3.17 0.95 4.32
C LEU A 75 -3.92 1.68 3.20
N GLU A 76 -3.93 3.01 3.21
CA GLU A 76 -4.51 3.81 2.13
C GLU A 76 -3.78 3.55 0.80
N LYS A 77 -2.45 3.54 0.82
CA LYS A 77 -1.64 3.24 -0.38
C LYS A 77 -1.86 1.82 -0.90
N ILE A 78 -2.01 0.84 0.00
CA ILE A 78 -2.36 -0.55 -0.37
C ILE A 78 -3.73 -0.61 -1.04
N LYS A 79 -4.72 0.14 -0.53
CA LYS A 79 -6.06 0.20 -1.14
C LYS A 79 -6.01 0.80 -2.53
N SER A 80 -5.38 1.97 -2.69
CA SER A 80 -5.28 2.63 -3.99
C SER A 80 -4.53 1.78 -5.02
N LEU A 81 -3.43 1.12 -4.64
CA LEU A 81 -2.71 0.21 -5.53
C LEU A 81 -3.54 -1.01 -5.92
N LYS A 82 -4.36 -1.55 -5.02
CA LYS A 82 -5.29 -2.65 -5.36
C LYS A 82 -6.35 -2.21 -6.36
N GLU A 83 -6.90 -1.00 -6.20
CA GLU A 83 -7.85 -0.41 -7.15
C GLU A 83 -7.21 -0.21 -8.52
N VAL A 84 -6.02 0.40 -8.58
CA VAL A 84 -5.24 0.57 -9.83
C VAL A 84 -4.98 -0.77 -10.51
N LYS A 85 -4.57 -1.80 -9.76
CA LYS A 85 -4.37 -3.15 -10.35
C LYS A 85 -5.66 -3.75 -10.88
N SER A 86 -6.79 -3.52 -10.22
CA SER A 86 -8.09 -4.00 -10.66
C SER A 86 -8.53 -3.32 -11.97
N THR A 87 -8.38 -2.00 -12.06
CA THR A 87 -8.71 -1.25 -13.28
C THR A 87 -7.79 -1.62 -14.43
N LEU A 88 -6.47 -1.74 -14.20
CA LEU A 88 -5.51 -2.21 -15.20
C LEU A 88 -5.86 -3.62 -15.68
N ARG A 89 -6.21 -4.55 -14.78
CA ARG A 89 -6.63 -5.91 -15.16
C ARG A 89 -7.89 -5.89 -16.01
N ALA A 90 -8.88 -5.07 -15.67
CA ALA A 90 -10.11 -4.93 -16.44
C ALA A 90 -9.82 -4.38 -17.85
N ALA A 91 -9.00 -3.32 -17.94
CA ALA A 91 -8.59 -2.72 -19.22
C ALA A 91 -7.82 -3.72 -20.10
N ILE A 92 -6.86 -4.48 -19.52
CA ILE A 92 -6.14 -5.53 -20.24
C ILE A 92 -7.12 -6.58 -20.79
N THR A 93 -8.09 -7.01 -19.97
CA THR A 93 -9.09 -8.01 -20.38
C THR A 93 -9.92 -7.50 -21.56
N GLN A 94 -10.37 -6.25 -21.51
CA GLN A 94 -11.13 -5.62 -22.60
C GLN A 94 -10.32 -5.56 -23.90
N LEU A 95 -9.09 -5.05 -23.86
CA LEU A 95 -8.23 -4.95 -25.05
C LEU A 95 -7.87 -6.33 -25.62
N VAL A 96 -7.72 -7.35 -24.78
CA VAL A 96 -7.48 -8.73 -25.22
C VAL A 96 -8.68 -9.28 -25.99
N GLU A 97 -9.90 -8.99 -25.55
CA GLU A 97 -11.12 -9.41 -26.24
C GLU A 97 -11.28 -8.65 -27.57
N GLU A 98 -11.10 -7.33 -27.58
CA GLU A 98 -11.10 -6.52 -28.82
C GLU A 98 -10.08 -7.04 -29.84
N ARG A 99 -8.87 -7.37 -29.37
CA ARG A 99 -7.83 -7.98 -30.22
C ARG A 99 -8.29 -9.33 -30.77
N ARG A 100 -8.98 -10.14 -29.97
CA ARG A 100 -9.49 -11.45 -30.38
C ARG A 100 -10.56 -11.32 -31.47
N GLU A 101 -11.49 -10.38 -31.32
CA GLU A 101 -12.51 -10.07 -32.34
C GLU A 101 -11.86 -9.65 -33.66
N LYS A 102 -10.89 -8.74 -33.63
CA LYS A 102 -10.16 -8.30 -34.83
C LYS A 102 -9.38 -9.44 -35.49
N LEU A 103 -8.77 -10.33 -34.70
CA LEU A 103 -8.09 -11.52 -35.21
C LEU A 103 -9.06 -12.49 -35.89
N GLN A 104 -10.26 -12.66 -35.33
CA GLN A 104 -11.31 -13.46 -35.95
C GLN A 104 -11.75 -12.84 -37.27
N ARG A 105 -11.92 -11.52 -37.32
CA ARG A 105 -12.24 -10.81 -38.57
C ARG A 105 -11.16 -10.97 -39.64
N ILE A 106 -9.89 -10.91 -39.25
CA ILE A 106 -8.76 -11.20 -40.15
C ILE A 106 -8.82 -12.64 -40.69
N LYS A 107 -9.25 -13.60 -39.86
CA LYS A 107 -9.39 -15.01 -40.27
C LYS A 107 -10.51 -15.17 -41.29
N GLU A 108 -11.65 -14.51 -41.09
CA GLU A 108 -12.77 -14.48 -42.04
C GLU A 108 -12.36 -13.84 -43.38
N LEU A 109 -11.71 -12.68 -43.35
CA LEU A 109 -11.21 -12.01 -44.56
C LEU A 109 -10.20 -12.89 -45.32
N ARG A 110 -9.31 -13.59 -44.60
CA ARG A 110 -8.38 -14.55 -45.23
C ARG A 110 -9.10 -15.74 -45.87
N SER A 111 -10.13 -16.27 -45.23
CA SER A 111 -10.94 -17.36 -45.79
C SER A 111 -11.62 -16.93 -47.08
N LEU A 112 -12.13 -15.70 -47.14
CA LEU A 112 -12.83 -15.14 -48.30
C LEU A 112 -11.91 -14.76 -49.47
N MET A 113 -10.66 -14.34 -49.21
CA MET A 113 -9.68 -14.01 -50.26
C MET A 113 -8.93 -15.25 -50.78
N GLY A 114 -9.02 -16.38 -50.07
CA GLY A 114 -8.14 -17.52 -50.27
C GLY A 114 -6.71 -17.22 -49.81
N ASN A 115 -5.90 -18.25 -49.54
CA ASN A 115 -4.52 -18.11 -49.03
C ASN A 115 -3.53 -17.41 -50.00
N ARG A 116 -4.00 -16.75 -51.07
CA ARG A 116 -3.14 -15.99 -51.98
C ARG A 116 -2.70 -14.69 -51.30
N ARG A 117 -1.39 -14.46 -51.26
CA ARG A 117 -0.84 -13.13 -50.98
C ARG A 117 -1.26 -12.21 -52.11
N VAL A 118 -2.27 -11.40 -51.87
CA VAL A 118 -2.71 -10.37 -52.80
C VAL A 118 -1.70 -9.24 -52.76
N ASN A 119 -1.12 -8.89 -53.91
CA ASN A 119 -0.34 -7.67 -54.04
C ASN A 119 -1.31 -6.54 -54.39
N VAL A 120 -1.59 -5.67 -53.42
CA VAL A 120 -2.55 -4.56 -53.53
C VAL A 120 -2.13 -3.61 -54.66
N GLU A 121 -0.85 -3.26 -54.72
CA GLU A 121 -0.31 -2.31 -55.70
C GLU A 121 -0.49 -2.79 -57.15
N ARG A 122 -0.20 -4.08 -57.41
CA ARG A 122 -0.43 -4.68 -58.73
C ARG A 122 -1.91 -4.73 -59.12
N LEU A 123 -2.81 -5.00 -58.18
CA LEU A 123 -4.25 -5.01 -58.45
C LEU A 123 -4.79 -3.61 -58.74
N GLU A 124 -4.25 -2.58 -58.10
CA GLU A 124 -4.60 -1.17 -58.39
C GLU A 124 -4.11 -0.72 -59.76
N GLU A 125 -2.95 -1.20 -60.20
CA GLU A 125 -2.45 -0.98 -61.56
C GLU A 125 -3.31 -1.70 -62.62
N GLU A 126 -3.67 -2.96 -62.36
CA GLU A 126 -4.57 -3.73 -63.24
C GLU A 126 -5.95 -3.08 -63.33
N LEU A 127 -6.52 -2.63 -62.21
CA LEU A 127 -7.81 -1.93 -62.19
C LEU A 127 -7.74 -0.64 -63.01
N ARG A 128 -6.74 0.21 -62.77
CA ARG A 128 -6.54 1.46 -63.53
C ARG A 128 -6.35 1.21 -65.02
N ARG A 129 -5.62 0.17 -65.41
CA ARG A 129 -5.48 -0.20 -66.82
C ARG A 129 -6.83 -0.59 -67.42
N LEU A 130 -7.60 -1.44 -66.74
CA LEU A 130 -8.91 -1.86 -67.22
C LEU A 130 -9.88 -0.67 -67.33
N GLU A 131 -9.86 0.26 -66.37
CA GLU A 131 -10.69 1.47 -66.39
C GLU A 131 -10.35 2.36 -67.59
N TRP A 132 -9.06 2.54 -67.84
CA TRP A 132 -8.58 3.30 -68.99
C TRP A 132 -8.96 2.62 -70.31
N GLU A 133 -8.80 1.30 -70.43
CA GLU A 133 -9.19 0.55 -71.62
C GLU A 133 -10.70 0.59 -71.87
N TYR A 134 -11.51 0.54 -70.81
CA TYR A 134 -12.95 0.68 -70.88
C TYR A 134 -13.39 2.09 -71.33
N GLN A 135 -12.69 3.14 -70.89
CA GLN A 135 -12.98 4.53 -71.28
C GLN A 135 -12.54 4.89 -72.70
N THR A 136 -11.51 4.23 -73.24
CA THR A 136 -10.87 4.61 -74.50
C THR A 136 -11.22 3.73 -75.69
N LYS A 137 -11.72 2.50 -75.48
CA LYS A 137 -12.09 1.57 -76.56
C LYS A 137 -13.61 1.52 -76.76
N THR A 138 -14.04 1.46 -78.01
CA THR A 138 -15.43 1.09 -78.35
C THR A 138 -15.59 -0.43 -78.23
N LEU A 139 -16.35 -0.88 -77.23
CA LEU A 139 -16.49 -2.29 -76.89
C LEU A 139 -17.83 -2.86 -77.37
N SER A 140 -17.88 -4.18 -77.60
CA SER A 140 -19.17 -4.87 -77.78
C SER A 140 -19.87 -5.05 -76.42
N PRO A 141 -21.19 -5.25 -76.39
CA PRO A 141 -21.93 -5.47 -75.14
C PRO A 141 -21.41 -6.66 -74.31
N GLU A 142 -20.84 -7.68 -74.95
CA GLU A 142 -20.23 -8.82 -74.26
C GLU A 142 -18.87 -8.47 -73.65
N ALA A 143 -18.06 -7.69 -74.37
CA ALA A 143 -16.77 -7.23 -73.86
C ALA A 143 -16.96 -6.26 -72.68
N GLU A 144 -17.92 -5.33 -72.75
CA GLU A 144 -18.26 -4.44 -71.63
C GLU A 144 -18.61 -5.23 -70.36
N ARG A 145 -19.45 -6.27 -70.48
CA ARG A 145 -19.77 -7.14 -69.35
C ARG A 145 -18.53 -7.79 -68.74
N PHE A 146 -17.62 -8.28 -69.58
CA PHE A 146 -16.37 -8.87 -69.10
C PHE A 146 -15.49 -7.86 -68.34
N TYR A 147 -15.31 -6.65 -68.88
CA TYR A 147 -14.54 -5.59 -68.19
C TYR A 147 -15.17 -5.24 -66.85
N VAL A 148 -16.49 -5.01 -66.82
CA VAL A 148 -17.22 -4.65 -65.61
C VAL A 148 -17.15 -5.77 -64.57
N GLU A 149 -17.37 -7.03 -64.95
CA GLU A 149 -17.23 -8.17 -64.03
C GLU A 149 -15.80 -8.28 -63.48
N ARG A 150 -14.79 -8.09 -64.33
CA ARG A 150 -13.39 -8.17 -63.91
C ARG A 150 -12.99 -7.02 -62.98
N MET A 151 -13.42 -5.80 -63.27
CA MET A 151 -13.24 -4.63 -62.39
C MET A 151 -13.88 -4.87 -61.03
N ASN A 152 -15.15 -5.29 -61.01
CA ASN A 152 -15.88 -5.58 -59.77
C ASN A 152 -15.17 -6.65 -58.92
N GLN A 153 -14.62 -7.69 -59.56
CA GLN A 153 -13.82 -8.71 -58.87
C GLN A 153 -12.55 -8.13 -58.24
N ILE A 154 -11.80 -7.30 -59.00
CA ILE A 154 -10.56 -6.68 -58.53
C ILE A 154 -10.85 -5.69 -57.40
N GLU A 155 -11.86 -4.84 -57.53
CA GLU A 155 -12.31 -3.91 -56.49
C GLU A 155 -12.72 -4.63 -55.21
N SER A 156 -13.45 -5.75 -55.32
CA SER A 156 -13.84 -6.55 -54.16
C SER A 156 -12.62 -7.09 -53.42
N ILE A 157 -11.61 -7.56 -54.15
CA ILE A 157 -10.36 -8.06 -53.57
C ILE A 157 -9.56 -6.91 -52.93
N LEU A 158 -9.44 -5.77 -53.60
CA LEU A 158 -8.73 -4.58 -53.08
C LEU A 158 -9.34 -4.06 -51.79
N THR A 159 -10.67 -3.95 -51.74
CA THR A 159 -11.39 -3.49 -50.56
C THR A 159 -11.10 -4.39 -49.35
N ARG A 160 -11.16 -5.71 -49.55
CA ARG A 160 -10.84 -6.70 -48.50
C ARG A 160 -9.38 -6.66 -48.07
N ALA A 161 -8.45 -6.44 -49.01
CA ALA A 161 -7.04 -6.34 -48.72
C ALA A 161 -6.69 -5.09 -47.90
N ARG A 162 -7.31 -3.94 -48.21
CA ARG A 162 -7.20 -2.70 -47.43
C ARG A 162 -7.79 -2.87 -46.02
N GLU A 163 -8.95 -3.50 -45.89
CA GLU A 163 -9.54 -3.84 -44.58
C GLU A 163 -8.62 -4.74 -43.75
N TYR A 164 -8.01 -5.74 -44.39
CA TYR A 164 -7.04 -6.62 -43.74
C TYR A 164 -5.84 -5.85 -43.18
N GLU A 165 -5.28 -4.93 -43.98
CA GLU A 165 -4.13 -4.12 -43.56
C GLU A 165 -4.48 -3.17 -42.41
N LYS A 166 -5.65 -2.53 -42.48
CA LYS A 166 -6.18 -1.70 -41.40
C LYS A 166 -6.31 -2.49 -40.09
N LEU A 167 -6.96 -3.65 -40.12
CA LEU A 167 -7.11 -4.50 -38.93
C LEU A 167 -5.77 -4.98 -38.39
N ARG A 168 -4.79 -5.24 -39.27
CA ARG A 168 -3.44 -5.65 -38.87
C ARG A 168 -2.73 -4.54 -38.11
N LEU A 169 -2.84 -3.28 -38.56
CA LEU A 169 -2.30 -2.12 -37.85
C LEU A 169 -2.99 -1.93 -36.50
N GLU A 170 -4.33 -1.98 -36.46
CA GLU A 170 -5.08 -1.87 -35.21
C GLU A 170 -4.69 -2.97 -34.18
N ILE A 171 -4.44 -4.20 -34.63
CA ILE A 171 -3.95 -5.27 -33.76
C ILE A 171 -2.53 -4.98 -33.26
N SER A 172 -1.68 -4.38 -34.07
CA SER A 172 -0.33 -3.95 -33.64
C SER A 172 -0.45 -2.94 -32.50
N ASP A 173 -1.26 -1.90 -32.68
CA ASP A 173 -1.49 -0.86 -31.67
C ASP A 173 -2.09 -1.45 -30.39
N LEU A 174 -3.03 -2.38 -30.50
CA LEU A 174 -3.59 -3.09 -29.35
C LEU A 174 -2.53 -3.92 -28.62
N ASN A 175 -1.63 -4.59 -29.33
CA ASN A 175 -0.54 -5.35 -28.69
C ASN A 175 0.40 -4.43 -27.90
N GLU A 176 0.74 -3.27 -28.46
CA GLU A 176 1.57 -2.28 -27.78
C GLU A 176 0.89 -1.77 -26.51
N LYS A 177 -0.39 -1.38 -26.59
CA LYS A 177 -1.19 -0.94 -25.44
C LYS A 177 -1.31 -2.02 -24.37
N ILE A 178 -1.60 -3.26 -24.75
CA ILE A 178 -1.66 -4.40 -23.82
C ILE A 178 -0.31 -4.59 -23.13
N THR A 179 0.79 -4.43 -23.86
CA THR A 179 2.15 -4.58 -23.31
C THR A 179 2.48 -3.46 -22.31
N GLN A 180 2.12 -2.21 -22.63
CA GLN A 180 2.27 -1.07 -21.73
C GLN A 180 1.47 -1.28 -20.43
N LEU A 181 0.19 -1.63 -20.53
CA LEU A 181 -0.65 -1.87 -19.36
C LEU A 181 -0.17 -3.06 -18.52
N LYS A 182 0.37 -4.12 -19.15
CA LYS A 182 0.99 -5.23 -18.41
C LYS A 182 2.23 -4.79 -17.63
N ASN A 183 3.05 -3.92 -18.19
CA ASN A 183 4.21 -3.37 -17.51
C ASN A 183 3.79 -2.50 -16.31
N GLU A 184 2.78 -1.64 -16.48
CA GLU A 184 2.20 -0.86 -15.39
C GLU A 184 1.62 -1.75 -14.29
N TYR A 185 0.91 -2.82 -14.66
CA TYR A 185 0.38 -3.79 -13.72
C TYR A 185 1.50 -4.49 -12.94
N SER A 186 2.62 -4.84 -13.59
CA SER A 186 3.78 -5.44 -12.91
C SER A 186 4.40 -4.48 -11.91
N ARG A 187 4.62 -3.21 -12.30
CA ARG A 187 5.14 -2.17 -11.40
C ARG A 187 4.25 -1.97 -10.18
N ALA A 188 2.94 -1.81 -10.39
CA ALA A 188 1.97 -1.69 -9.30
C ALA A 188 1.93 -2.94 -8.41
N ALA A 189 2.18 -4.13 -8.97
CA ALA A 189 2.27 -5.37 -8.21
C ALA A 189 3.53 -5.44 -7.35
N GLU A 190 4.67 -4.97 -7.85
CA GLU A 190 5.94 -4.89 -7.11
C GLU A 190 5.85 -3.85 -5.98
N GLU A 191 5.34 -2.65 -6.27
CA GLU A 191 5.09 -1.62 -5.26
C GLU A 191 4.16 -2.13 -4.15
N LEU A 192 3.09 -2.82 -4.52
CA LEU A 192 2.16 -3.40 -3.54
C LEU A 192 2.84 -4.43 -2.64
N LYS A 193 3.75 -5.25 -3.18
CA LYS A 193 4.52 -6.21 -2.38
C LYS A 193 5.43 -5.49 -1.40
N ALA A 194 6.22 -4.52 -1.87
CA ALA A 194 7.14 -3.75 -1.04
C ALA A 194 6.40 -3.06 0.12
N ILE A 195 5.29 -2.37 -0.15
CA ILE A 195 4.50 -1.69 0.88
C ILE A 195 3.86 -2.69 1.84
N SER A 196 3.45 -3.87 1.36
CA SER A 196 2.89 -4.91 2.22
C SER A 196 3.94 -5.46 3.20
N GLU A 197 5.19 -5.59 2.76
CA GLU A 197 6.31 -6.00 3.62
C GLU A 197 6.65 -4.92 4.65
N GLU A 198 6.72 -3.65 4.24
CA GLU A 198 6.91 -2.52 5.17
C GLU A 198 5.77 -2.43 6.20
N TYR A 199 4.53 -2.63 5.76
CA TYR A 199 3.37 -2.64 6.64
C TYR A 199 3.46 -3.75 7.71
N LEU A 200 3.96 -4.95 7.35
CA LEU A 200 4.15 -6.04 8.31
C LEU A 200 5.18 -5.66 9.38
N LYS A 201 6.31 -5.07 8.99
CA LYS A 201 7.33 -4.59 9.93
C LYS A 201 6.77 -3.55 10.89
N ILE A 202 6.07 -2.54 10.37
CA ILE A 202 5.43 -1.50 11.22
C ILE A 202 4.39 -2.11 12.16
N LYS A 203 3.63 -3.11 11.69
CA LYS A 203 2.64 -3.80 12.52
C LYS A 203 3.30 -4.56 13.66
N GLU A 204 4.43 -5.22 13.42
CA GLU A 204 5.22 -5.91 14.43
C GLU A 204 5.77 -4.91 15.46
N GLU A 205 6.44 -3.85 15.00
CA GLU A 205 6.94 -2.77 15.86
C GLU A 205 5.84 -2.15 16.73
N TYR A 206 4.67 -1.88 16.14
CA TYR A 206 3.53 -1.35 16.88
C TYR A 206 3.05 -2.32 17.97
N MET A 207 3.02 -3.62 17.70
CA MET A 207 2.57 -4.62 18.67
C MET A 207 3.57 -4.78 19.81
N GLU A 208 4.87 -4.78 19.53
CA GLU A 208 5.91 -4.81 20.55
C GLU A 208 5.88 -3.58 21.44
N LEU A 209 5.81 -2.39 20.84
CA LEU A 209 5.81 -1.14 21.58
C LEU A 209 4.50 -0.95 22.37
N LYS A 210 3.39 -1.49 21.87
CA LYS A 210 2.13 -1.56 22.61
C LYS A 210 2.26 -2.45 23.85
N LYS A 211 2.92 -3.61 23.75
CA LYS A 211 3.17 -4.51 24.89
C LYS A 211 4.04 -3.83 25.94
N LYS A 212 5.17 -3.24 25.53
CA LYS A 212 6.07 -2.48 26.43
C LYS A 212 5.33 -1.39 27.20
N ARG A 213 4.51 -0.60 26.50
CA ARG A 213 3.66 0.41 27.14
C ARG A 213 2.67 -0.19 28.15
N ASP A 214 2.06 -1.32 27.83
CA ASP A 214 1.07 -1.97 28.71
C ASP A 214 1.75 -2.57 29.96
N GLU A 215 2.97 -3.11 29.82
CA GLU A 215 3.84 -3.54 30.92
C GLU A 215 4.21 -2.36 31.83
N LEU A 216 4.73 -1.26 31.27
CA LEU A 216 5.07 -0.04 32.02
C LEU A 216 3.86 0.60 32.72
N LYS A 217 2.65 0.45 32.16
CA LYS A 217 1.41 0.88 32.83
C LYS A 217 1.03 -0.01 34.00
N SER A 218 1.37 -1.29 33.97
CA SER A 218 1.08 -2.25 35.05
C SER A 218 2.06 -2.15 36.22
N GLU A 219 3.28 -1.64 35.97
CA GLU A 219 4.28 -1.34 37.01
C GLU A 219 4.01 -0.04 37.78
N ARG A 220 2.97 0.71 37.40
CA ARG A 220 2.58 2.00 37.98
C ARG A 220 1.52 1.85 39.06
#